data_AF-A0A915DR76-F1
#
_entry.id   AF-A0A915DR76-F1
#
_cell.length_a   1.000
_cell.length_b   1.000
_cell.length_c   1.000
_cell.angle_alpha   90.00
_cell.angle_beta   90.00
_cell.angle_gamma   90.00
#
_symmetry.space_group_name_H-M   'P 1'
#
loop_
_entity.id
_entity.type
_entity.pdbx_description
1 polymer ?
#
loop_
_entity_poly.entity_id
_entity_poly.type
_entity_poly.pdbx_seq_one_letter_code
_entity_poly.pdbx_strand_id
1 'polypeptide(L)'
;MNRSRKITLIDPRLPEEIKQRRARSAPPTRRLQLDLKIISRVGEAALVRFANDLDLITAISVLDQTTRPVPTNEFEEKLTYFYSSLQRGGYGQGPGKIRFRLRRNQLMNDAYEKILAVDATHLKKYHMTVTFDEEDGLDYGGPSRELFFLLSRELFNPYYGLFEYSANDTYTVQMSPMSKFVDNHLQWMELCGRILGLALIHRCLIDTFFTRAFYKFLLRLPYTVSDLQSMDQQFYTSLKWIRENRITSDLELTFNATEEVAGEVVEKELLPDGKNIAVTEYNKEEYITLLLKWRMESSVEEQGKALLRGLHSMIDKDYLRILMPNKDWQENTEYKGGYYDGHVVINWFWQTVYSMCNAERLKLLQFVTGTSSIPFEDLVLYADQMV
;
A
#
# COMPACT_ATOMS: atom_id res chain seq x y z
N MET A 1 35.98 11.62 -10.36
CA MET A 1 35.21 12.43 -9.38
C MET A 1 33.77 12.57 -9.90
N ASN A 2 32.90 11.61 -9.59
CA ASN A 2 31.51 11.62 -10.03
C ASN A 2 30.68 12.40 -8.98
N ARG A 3 30.29 13.64 -9.28
CA ARG A 3 29.38 14.41 -8.42
C ARG A 3 27.98 13.85 -8.62
N SER A 4 27.52 12.97 -7.72
CA SER A 4 26.11 12.57 -7.64
C SER A 4 25.26 13.83 -7.48
N ARG A 5 24.49 14.19 -8.51
CA ARG A 5 23.59 15.35 -8.49
C ARG A 5 22.45 15.02 -7.52
N LYS A 6 22.36 15.75 -6.41
CA LYS A 6 21.19 15.68 -5.53
C LYS A 6 19.99 16.28 -6.26
N ILE A 7 18.85 15.61 -6.18
CA ILE A 7 17.60 16.05 -6.81
C ILE A 7 16.78 16.79 -5.75
N THR A 8 16.54 18.07 -5.98
CA THR A 8 15.69 18.88 -5.11
C THR A 8 14.24 18.74 -5.55
N LEU A 9 13.37 18.22 -4.67
CA LEU A 9 11.93 18.05 -4.94
C LEU A 9 11.15 19.37 -5.11
N ILE A 10 11.79 20.50 -4.79
CA ILE A 10 11.15 21.80 -4.59
C ILE A 10 11.29 22.72 -5.83
N ASP A 11 12.08 22.36 -6.86
CA ASP A 11 12.25 23.20 -8.08
C ASP A 11 11.48 22.61 -9.29
N PRO A 12 10.36 23.24 -9.72
CA PRO A 12 9.49 22.74 -10.78
C PRO A 12 9.84 23.39 -12.10
N ARG A 13 10.73 22.78 -12.88
CA ARG A 13 10.72 23.00 -14.35
C ARG A 13 10.01 21.82 -15.02
N LEU A 14 8.69 21.78 -14.87
CA LEU A 14 7.82 21.00 -15.75
C LEU A 14 7.64 21.75 -17.09
N PRO A 15 7.66 21.06 -18.25
CA PRO A 15 7.27 21.65 -19.53
C PRO A 15 5.80 22.09 -19.52
N GLU A 16 5.53 23.32 -19.97
CA GLU A 16 4.24 24.05 -19.89
C GLU A 16 3.07 23.49 -20.74
N GLU A 17 3.15 22.28 -21.31
CA GLU A 17 2.22 21.86 -22.37
C GLU A 17 0.91 21.16 -21.92
N ILE A 18 0.65 20.98 -20.61
CA ILE A 18 -0.54 20.21 -20.16
C ILE A 18 -1.68 21.09 -19.57
N LYS A 19 -1.52 22.42 -19.47
CA LYS A 19 -2.51 23.29 -18.80
C LYS A 19 -3.76 23.70 -19.61
N GLN A 20 -3.91 23.34 -20.89
CA GLN A 20 -4.97 23.94 -21.74
C GLN A 20 -6.23 23.10 -22.04
N ARG A 21 -6.55 22.01 -21.33
CA ARG A 21 -7.78 21.24 -21.61
C ARG A 21 -8.66 20.88 -20.41
N ARG A 22 -9.03 21.85 -19.58
CA ARG A 22 -10.20 21.72 -18.70
C ARG A 22 -10.99 23.02 -18.61
N ALA A 23 -11.97 23.18 -19.49
CA ALA A 23 -13.00 24.20 -19.33
C ALA A 23 -14.37 23.68 -19.80
N ARG A 24 -15.38 23.96 -18.97
CA ARG A 24 -16.85 23.84 -19.13
C ARG A 24 -17.51 22.58 -18.54
N SER A 25 -17.90 22.68 -17.26
CA SER A 25 -18.80 21.75 -16.57
C SER A 25 -20.28 22.07 -16.83
N ALA A 26 -21.05 21.07 -17.24
CA ALA A 26 -22.52 21.12 -17.33
C ALA A 26 -23.17 20.78 -15.96
N PRO A 27 -24.43 21.16 -15.70
CA PRO A 27 -25.10 20.87 -14.43
C PRO A 27 -25.23 19.35 -14.16
N PRO A 28 -25.10 18.92 -12.88
CA PRO A 28 -24.88 17.52 -12.49
C PRO A 28 -25.97 16.54 -12.97
N THR A 29 -27.24 16.96 -12.97
CA THR A 29 -28.36 16.12 -13.40
C THR A 29 -28.38 15.81 -14.91
N ARG A 30 -27.88 16.73 -15.76
CA ARG A 30 -27.76 16.46 -17.21
C ARG A 30 -26.55 15.59 -17.53
N ARG A 31 -25.50 15.68 -16.72
CA ARG A 31 -24.26 14.90 -16.86
C ARG A 31 -24.51 13.43 -16.56
N LEU A 32 -25.15 13.13 -15.44
CA LEU A 32 -25.58 11.77 -15.07
C LEU A 32 -26.47 11.11 -16.13
N GLN A 33 -27.43 11.85 -16.71
CA GLN A 33 -28.28 11.31 -17.77
C GLN A 33 -27.52 11.06 -19.08
N LEU A 34 -26.47 11.83 -19.36
CA LEU A 34 -25.59 11.60 -20.49
C LEU A 34 -24.72 10.37 -20.27
N ASP A 35 -24.13 10.26 -19.08
CA ASP A 35 -23.20 9.17 -18.73
C ASP A 35 -23.95 7.82 -18.69
N LEU A 36 -25.15 7.78 -18.13
CA LEU A 36 -26.03 6.59 -18.18
C LEU A 36 -26.45 6.22 -19.61
N LYS A 37 -26.71 7.21 -20.49
CA LYS A 37 -26.99 6.96 -21.92
C LYS A 37 -25.77 6.48 -22.70
N ILE A 38 -24.57 6.91 -22.33
CA ILE A 38 -23.31 6.45 -22.92
C ILE A 38 -23.02 5.02 -22.47
N ILE A 39 -23.21 4.71 -21.18
CA ILE A 39 -23.08 3.37 -20.62
C ILE A 39 -24.05 2.41 -21.29
N SER A 40 -25.32 2.81 -21.50
CA SER A 40 -26.31 1.95 -22.19
C SER A 40 -26.00 1.72 -23.67
N ARG A 41 -25.14 2.53 -24.29
CA ARG A 41 -24.75 2.43 -25.71
C ARG A 41 -23.41 1.74 -25.93
N VAL A 42 -22.47 1.87 -24.99
CA VAL A 42 -21.05 1.50 -25.17
C VAL A 42 -20.62 0.38 -24.21
N GLY A 43 -21.41 0.06 -23.18
CA GLY A 43 -21.15 -1.08 -22.28
C GLY A 43 -19.88 -0.93 -21.44
N GLU A 44 -19.21 -2.05 -21.15
CA GLU A 44 -18.08 -2.16 -20.20
C GLU A 44 -16.94 -1.15 -20.39
N ALA A 45 -16.66 -0.75 -21.64
CA ALA A 45 -15.60 0.23 -21.93
C ALA A 45 -15.91 1.65 -21.40
N ALA A 46 -17.19 2.00 -21.25
CA ALA A 46 -17.61 3.26 -20.64
C ALA A 46 -17.57 3.17 -19.11
N LEU A 47 -17.92 2.03 -18.52
CA LEU A 47 -17.89 1.81 -17.06
C LEU A 47 -16.49 1.98 -16.48
N VAL A 48 -15.44 1.48 -17.13
CA VAL A 48 -14.04 1.70 -16.72
C VAL A 48 -13.68 3.20 -16.72
N ARG A 49 -14.28 3.97 -17.63
CA ARG A 49 -14.03 5.41 -17.77
C ARG A 49 -14.79 6.25 -16.73
N PHE A 50 -15.88 5.72 -16.19
CA PHE A 50 -16.74 6.38 -15.19
C PHE A 50 -16.66 5.74 -13.80
N ALA A 51 -15.82 4.72 -13.59
CA ALA A 51 -15.68 3.99 -12.33
C ALA A 51 -15.28 4.87 -11.12
N ASN A 52 -14.79 6.09 -11.38
CA ASN A 52 -14.41 7.08 -10.37
C ASN A 52 -15.42 8.24 -10.27
N ASP A 53 -16.58 8.16 -10.93
CA ASP A 53 -17.58 9.23 -10.90
C ASP A 53 -18.44 9.13 -9.63
N LEU A 54 -18.22 10.07 -8.70
CA LEU A 54 -18.77 10.08 -7.34
C LEU A 54 -20.30 10.08 -7.33
N ASP A 55 -20.92 10.75 -8.29
CA ASP A 55 -22.38 10.81 -8.41
C ASP A 55 -22.98 9.45 -8.83
N LEU A 56 -22.23 8.65 -9.60
CA LEU A 56 -22.65 7.33 -10.10
C LEU A 56 -22.46 6.26 -9.01
N ILE A 57 -21.36 6.34 -8.26
CA ILE A 57 -21.11 5.49 -7.08
C ILE A 57 -22.17 5.73 -6.00
N THR A 58 -22.53 7.00 -5.76
CA THR A 58 -23.57 7.36 -4.78
C THR A 58 -24.94 6.86 -5.24
N ALA A 59 -25.26 6.95 -6.53
CA ALA A 59 -26.52 6.43 -7.07
C ALA A 59 -26.61 4.89 -6.97
N ILE A 60 -25.51 4.17 -7.23
CA ILE A 60 -25.44 2.71 -7.07
C ILE A 60 -25.63 2.32 -5.59
N SER A 61 -24.94 3.02 -4.67
CA SER A 61 -25.08 2.82 -3.22
C SER A 61 -26.51 3.02 -2.71
N VAL A 62 -27.26 3.98 -3.28
CA VAL A 62 -28.67 4.20 -2.94
C VAL A 62 -29.59 3.11 -3.48
N LEU A 63 -29.27 2.54 -4.65
CA LEU A 63 -30.04 1.43 -5.24
C LEU A 63 -29.79 0.11 -4.48
N ASP A 64 -28.58 -0.10 -3.98
CA ASP A 64 -28.17 -1.31 -3.27
C ASP A 64 -28.82 -1.45 -1.87
N GLN A 65 -29.36 -0.36 -1.31
CA GLN A 65 -30.12 -0.36 -0.05
C GLN A 65 -31.46 -1.14 -0.14
N THR A 66 -31.85 -1.64 -1.32
CA THR A 66 -33.13 -2.32 -1.53
C THR A 66 -33.04 -3.85 -1.62
N THR A 67 -31.85 -4.44 -1.51
CA THR A 67 -31.66 -5.89 -1.67
C THR A 67 -31.03 -6.55 -0.43
N ARG A 68 -31.80 -7.51 0.12
CA ARG A 68 -31.60 -8.50 1.21
C ARG A 68 -30.21 -8.63 1.88
N PRO A 69 -30.16 -8.94 3.19
CA PRO A 69 -28.93 -8.99 3.96
C PRO A 69 -28.05 -10.17 3.52
N VAL A 70 -26.88 -9.84 2.97
CA VAL A 70 -25.73 -10.72 2.81
C VAL A 70 -25.06 -10.86 4.20
N PRO A 71 -24.60 -12.05 4.63
CA PRO A 71 -23.97 -12.21 5.93
C PRO A 71 -22.67 -11.39 5.98
N THR A 72 -22.67 -10.34 6.78
CA THR A 72 -21.53 -9.47 7.10
C THR A 72 -20.68 -10.07 8.22
N ASN A 73 -19.36 -9.84 8.40
CA ASN A 73 -18.26 -9.29 7.60
C ASN A 73 -17.12 -9.12 8.64
N GLU A 74 -16.28 -10.14 8.90
CA GLU A 74 -15.27 -10.13 9.98
C GLU A 74 -14.33 -8.91 9.87
N PHE A 75 -14.11 -8.43 8.64
CA PHE A 75 -13.38 -7.21 8.38
C PHE A 75 -14.13 -5.96 8.85
N GLU A 76 -15.43 -5.83 8.58
CA GLU A 76 -16.21 -4.70 9.12
C GLU A 76 -16.19 -4.71 10.65
N GLU A 77 -16.21 -5.87 11.29
CA GLU A 77 -16.06 -5.98 12.75
C GLU A 77 -14.68 -5.51 13.22
N LYS A 78 -13.60 -5.96 12.57
CA LYS A 78 -12.21 -5.50 12.85
C LYS A 78 -12.04 -4.01 12.61
N LEU A 79 -12.61 -3.49 11.52
CA LEU A 79 -12.54 -2.08 11.14
C LEU A 79 -13.35 -1.23 12.11
N THR A 80 -14.54 -1.69 12.49
CA THR A 80 -15.37 -1.07 13.52
C THR A 80 -14.64 -1.07 14.86
N TYR A 81 -14.01 -2.18 15.24
CA TYR A 81 -13.22 -2.30 16.45
C TYR A 81 -11.99 -1.39 16.41
N PHE A 82 -11.26 -1.33 15.31
CA PHE A 82 -10.11 -0.45 15.08
C PHE A 82 -10.53 1.01 15.30
N TYR A 83 -11.56 1.48 14.60
CA TYR A 83 -12.01 2.86 14.71
C TYR A 83 -12.63 3.18 16.07
N SER A 84 -13.34 2.25 16.69
CA SER A 84 -13.84 2.42 18.06
C SER A 84 -12.69 2.54 19.05
N SER A 85 -11.59 1.82 18.81
CA SER A 85 -10.39 1.85 19.64
C SER A 85 -9.60 3.16 19.43
N LEU A 86 -9.53 3.68 18.21
CA LEU A 86 -9.01 5.02 17.92
C LEU A 86 -9.86 6.12 18.56
N GLN A 87 -11.19 6.01 18.51
CA GLN A 87 -12.10 6.96 19.15
C GLN A 87 -11.93 6.96 20.68
N ARG A 88 -11.86 5.78 21.31
CA ARG A 88 -11.52 5.66 22.75
C ARG A 88 -10.16 6.27 23.07
N GLY A 89 -9.20 6.13 22.14
CA GLY A 89 -7.90 6.78 22.20
C GLY A 89 -7.93 8.28 21.91
N GLY A 90 -9.08 8.92 21.64
CA GLY A 90 -9.21 10.35 21.39
C GLY A 90 -8.60 10.85 20.08
N TYR A 91 -8.44 9.98 19.08
CA TYR A 91 -7.87 10.32 17.79
C TYR A 91 -8.85 11.16 16.95
N GLY A 92 -8.39 12.27 16.38
CA GLY A 92 -9.18 13.17 15.52
C GLY A 92 -10.43 13.81 16.15
N GLN A 93 -10.62 13.66 17.47
CA GLN A 93 -11.81 14.09 18.24
C GLN A 93 -11.43 14.94 19.47
N GLY A 94 -10.17 15.33 19.60
CA GLY A 94 -9.69 16.20 20.66
C GLY A 94 -10.32 17.60 20.59
N PRO A 95 -10.26 18.37 21.68
CA PRO A 95 -10.91 19.69 21.76
C PRO A 95 -10.29 20.75 20.83
N GLY A 96 -9.06 20.52 20.36
CA GLY A 96 -8.36 21.41 19.44
C GLY A 96 -8.75 21.20 17.98
N LYS A 97 -8.59 22.25 17.17
CA LYS A 97 -8.75 22.21 15.71
C LYS A 97 -7.44 22.65 15.04
N ILE A 98 -7.05 21.93 13.99
CA ILE A 98 -5.91 22.30 13.14
C ILE A 98 -6.47 22.67 11.78
N ARG A 99 -6.13 23.85 11.29
CA ARG A 99 -6.52 24.30 9.95
C ARG A 99 -5.29 24.37 9.05
N PHE A 100 -5.28 23.57 8.00
CA PHE A 100 -4.29 23.67 6.93
C PHE A 100 -4.84 24.51 5.79
N ARG A 101 -4.15 25.61 5.52
CA ARG A 101 -4.39 26.44 4.34
C ARG A 101 -3.36 26.07 3.29
N LEU A 102 -3.76 25.48 2.16
CA LEU A 102 -2.86 24.87 1.19
C LEU A 102 -3.09 25.44 -0.21
N ARG A 103 -2.03 25.54 -1.01
CA ARG A 103 -2.12 25.96 -2.41
C ARG A 103 -2.09 24.75 -3.34
N ARG A 104 -3.06 24.62 -4.24
CA ARG A 104 -3.14 23.48 -5.17
C ARG A 104 -1.88 23.32 -6.03
N ASN A 105 -1.29 24.43 -6.47
CA ASN A 105 -0.07 24.45 -7.30
C ASN A 105 1.24 24.21 -6.52
N GLN A 106 1.20 24.21 -5.19
CA GLN A 106 2.35 24.04 -4.30
C GLN A 106 2.05 23.00 -3.21
N LEU A 107 1.18 22.03 -3.52
CA LEU A 107 0.60 21.13 -2.52
C LEU A 107 1.66 20.34 -1.74
N MET A 108 2.66 19.81 -2.43
CA MET A 108 3.76 19.05 -1.84
C MET A 108 4.59 19.90 -0.88
N ASN A 109 4.98 21.10 -1.31
CA ASN A 109 5.79 22.02 -0.50
C ASN A 109 5.02 22.51 0.73
N ASP A 110 3.75 22.90 0.54
CA ASP A 110 2.89 23.33 1.63
C ASP A 110 2.65 22.20 2.65
N ALA A 111 2.41 20.97 2.18
CA ALA A 111 2.27 19.81 3.04
C ALA A 111 3.55 19.53 3.83
N TYR A 112 4.71 19.59 3.16
CA TYR A 112 6.01 19.40 3.79
C TYR A 112 6.26 20.40 4.90
N GLU A 113 6.13 21.69 4.63
CA GLU A 113 6.38 22.73 5.62
C GLU A 113 5.34 22.69 6.76
N LYS A 114 4.06 22.61 6.42
CA LYS A 114 2.98 22.80 7.40
C LYS A 114 2.70 21.54 8.21
N ILE A 115 2.71 20.35 7.61
CA ILE A 115 2.36 19.12 8.33
C ILE A 115 3.55 18.62 9.17
N LEU A 116 4.79 18.75 8.69
CA LEU A 116 5.95 18.36 9.49
C LEU A 116 6.19 19.31 10.68
N ALA A 117 5.90 20.60 10.53
CA ALA A 117 6.08 21.58 11.60
C ALA A 117 5.13 21.40 12.79
N VAL A 118 3.98 20.72 12.59
CA VAL A 118 3.02 20.49 13.68
C VAL A 118 3.47 19.32 14.53
N ASP A 119 3.32 19.47 15.85
CA ASP A 119 3.56 18.41 16.81
C ASP A 119 2.67 17.18 16.54
N ALA A 120 3.27 16.00 16.65
CA ALA A 120 2.59 14.75 16.32
C ALA A 120 1.37 14.49 17.22
N THR A 121 1.42 14.89 18.49
CA THR A 121 0.32 14.74 19.44
C THR A 121 -0.90 15.56 19.01
N HIS A 122 -0.66 16.77 18.51
CA HIS A 122 -1.72 17.63 17.99
C HIS A 122 -2.31 17.06 16.71
N LEU A 123 -1.49 16.66 15.74
CA LEU A 123 -1.96 16.00 14.50
C LEU A 123 -2.81 14.76 14.78
N LYS A 124 -2.38 13.93 15.73
CA LYS A 124 -3.05 12.70 16.14
C LYS A 124 -4.40 12.95 16.80
N LYS A 125 -4.49 13.97 17.67
CA LYS A 125 -5.67 14.19 18.53
C LYS A 125 -6.66 15.19 17.95
N TYR A 126 -6.21 16.26 17.31
CA TYR A 126 -7.08 17.39 16.96
C TYR A 126 -7.89 17.12 15.70
N HIS A 127 -9.01 17.82 15.59
CA HIS A 127 -9.80 17.78 14.36
C HIS A 127 -9.11 18.57 13.25
N MET A 128 -8.80 17.91 12.14
CA MET A 128 -8.12 18.50 10.98
C MET A 128 -9.15 19.07 9.99
N THR A 129 -8.95 20.33 9.58
CA THR A 129 -9.73 20.99 8.52
C THR A 129 -8.78 21.52 7.45
N VAL A 130 -9.12 21.31 6.19
CA VAL A 130 -8.33 21.78 5.04
C VAL A 130 -9.10 22.87 4.31
N THR A 131 -8.38 23.90 3.87
CA THR A 131 -8.88 24.96 3.00
C THR A 131 -7.86 25.19 1.90
N PHE A 132 -8.29 25.19 0.63
CA PHE A 132 -7.44 25.57 -0.48
C PHE A 132 -7.47 27.08 -0.68
N ASP A 133 -6.32 27.68 -1.01
CA ASP A 133 -6.26 29.10 -1.35
C ASP A 133 -7.19 29.43 -2.52
N GLU A 134 -7.88 30.58 -2.42
CA GLU A 134 -8.83 31.11 -3.42
C GLU A 134 -10.14 30.31 -3.58
N GLU A 135 -10.40 29.34 -2.70
CA GLU A 135 -11.65 28.57 -2.67
C GLU A 135 -12.40 28.78 -1.34
N ASP A 136 -13.58 29.40 -1.39
CA ASP A 136 -14.49 29.47 -0.24
C ASP A 136 -15.15 28.10 -0.02
N GLY A 137 -14.45 27.24 0.73
CA GLY A 137 -14.93 25.91 1.08
C GLY A 137 -16.12 25.95 2.04
N LEU A 138 -17.34 25.75 1.53
CA LEU A 138 -18.55 25.54 2.34
C LEU A 138 -18.64 24.12 2.94
N ASP A 139 -17.89 23.16 2.37
CA ASP A 139 -17.87 21.76 2.82
C ASP A 139 -16.67 21.47 3.72
N TYR A 140 -16.95 21.08 4.98
CA TYR A 140 -15.90 20.77 5.97
C TYR A 140 -15.23 19.40 5.76
N GLY A 141 -15.84 18.50 4.97
CA GLY A 141 -15.35 17.13 4.75
C GLY A 141 -14.75 16.84 3.37
N GLY A 142 -15.19 17.57 2.34
CA GLY A 142 -14.71 17.41 0.95
C GLY A 142 -13.23 17.76 0.77
N PRO A 143 -12.76 18.94 1.24
CA PRO A 143 -11.38 19.38 1.07
C PRO A 143 -10.35 18.49 1.78
N SER A 144 -10.69 17.91 2.93
CA SER A 144 -9.80 16.98 3.63
C SER A 144 -9.62 15.68 2.86
N ARG A 145 -10.71 15.10 2.33
CA ARG A 145 -10.64 13.90 1.48
C ARG A 145 -9.87 14.18 0.19
N GLU A 146 -10.15 15.32 -0.44
CA GLU A 146 -9.45 15.75 -1.64
C GLU A 146 -7.95 15.94 -1.40
N LEU A 147 -7.55 16.48 -0.24
CA LEU A 147 -6.14 16.59 0.11
C LEU A 147 -5.45 15.23 0.09
N PHE A 148 -5.97 14.21 0.80
CA PHE A 148 -5.32 12.89 0.84
C PHE A 148 -5.25 12.25 -0.55
N PHE A 149 -6.31 12.40 -1.34
CA PHE A 149 -6.34 11.93 -2.72
C PHE A 149 -5.23 12.59 -3.58
N LEU A 150 -5.18 13.93 -3.61
CA LEU A 150 -4.21 14.65 -4.44
C LEU A 150 -2.77 14.49 -3.93
N LEU A 151 -2.56 14.61 -2.62
CA LEU A 151 -1.24 14.57 -2.02
C LEU A 151 -0.63 13.17 -2.09
N SER A 152 -1.41 12.09 -1.92
CA SER A 152 -0.89 10.73 -2.05
C SER A 152 -0.36 10.46 -3.46
N ARG A 153 -1.09 10.87 -4.50
CA ARG A 153 -0.63 10.74 -5.89
C ARG A 153 0.70 11.41 -6.15
N GLU A 154 0.93 12.58 -5.57
CA GLU A 154 2.19 13.31 -5.74
C GLU A 154 3.29 12.69 -4.87
N LEU A 155 3.06 12.42 -3.58
CA LEU A 155 4.07 11.89 -2.66
C LEU A 155 4.62 10.53 -3.11
N PHE A 156 3.75 9.66 -3.61
CA PHE A 156 4.11 8.30 -4.00
C PHE A 156 4.40 8.16 -5.49
N ASN A 157 4.45 9.28 -6.24
CA ASN A 157 4.78 9.25 -7.65
C ASN A 157 6.25 8.84 -7.85
N PRO A 158 6.54 7.79 -8.64
CA PRO A 158 7.90 7.39 -8.95
C PRO A 158 8.77 8.49 -9.59
N TYR A 159 8.14 9.48 -10.24
CA TYR A 159 8.84 10.61 -10.86
C TYR A 159 9.72 11.40 -9.88
N TYR A 160 9.32 11.48 -8.61
CA TYR A 160 10.05 12.21 -7.58
C TYR A 160 11.18 11.39 -6.94
N GLY A 161 11.31 10.10 -7.27
CA GLY A 161 12.43 9.25 -6.84
C GLY A 161 12.39 8.81 -5.37
N LEU A 162 11.36 9.17 -4.60
CA LEU A 162 11.13 8.61 -3.26
C LEU A 162 10.64 7.16 -3.35
N PHE A 163 9.76 6.90 -4.30
CA PHE A 163 9.19 5.60 -4.61
C PHE A 163 9.56 5.20 -6.05
N GLU A 164 9.39 3.94 -6.38
CA GLU A 164 9.58 3.39 -7.72
C GLU A 164 8.51 2.33 -8.01
N TYR A 165 8.26 2.04 -9.29
CA TYR A 165 7.40 0.93 -9.67
C TYR A 165 8.08 -0.40 -9.32
N SER A 166 7.30 -1.35 -8.79
CA SER A 166 7.85 -2.63 -8.33
C SER A 166 8.24 -3.57 -9.46
N ALA A 167 7.57 -3.49 -10.62
CA ALA A 167 7.92 -4.20 -11.83
C ALA A 167 7.34 -3.48 -13.06
N ASN A 168 7.83 -3.83 -14.24
CA ASN A 168 7.54 -3.13 -15.50
C ASN A 168 6.05 -3.10 -15.90
N ASP A 169 5.23 -4.04 -15.39
CA ASP A 169 3.81 -4.19 -15.77
C ASP A 169 2.83 -4.08 -14.58
N THR A 170 3.29 -3.61 -13.42
CA THR A 170 2.43 -3.41 -12.24
C THR A 170 2.49 -1.97 -11.75
N TYR A 171 1.33 -1.34 -11.64
CA TYR A 171 1.18 0.02 -11.09
C TYR A 171 1.32 0.08 -9.56
N THR A 172 1.92 -0.93 -8.94
CA THR A 172 2.26 -0.94 -7.52
C THR A 172 3.60 -0.26 -7.30
N VAL A 173 3.71 0.49 -6.21
CA VAL A 173 4.93 1.22 -5.85
C VAL A 173 5.60 0.66 -4.60
N GLN A 174 6.91 0.82 -4.53
CA GLN A 174 7.76 0.48 -3.39
C GLN A 174 8.75 1.61 -3.11
N MET A 175 9.37 1.61 -1.92
CA MET A 175 10.40 2.60 -1.59
C MET A 175 11.59 2.43 -2.54
N SER A 176 12.05 3.51 -3.14
CA SER A 176 13.20 3.44 -4.04
C SER A 176 14.51 3.43 -3.23
N PRO A 177 15.45 2.51 -3.49
CA PRO A 177 16.82 2.61 -2.98
C PRO A 177 17.53 3.91 -3.40
N MET A 178 17.12 4.49 -4.53
CA MET A 178 17.69 5.72 -5.09
C MET A 178 17.17 6.98 -4.40
N SER A 179 16.15 6.87 -3.55
CA SER A 179 15.64 7.98 -2.75
C SER A 179 16.71 8.66 -1.88
N LYS A 180 17.81 7.97 -1.55
CA LYS A 180 18.97 8.55 -0.84
C LYS A 180 19.61 9.75 -1.56
N PHE A 181 19.40 9.87 -2.88
CA PHE A 181 19.89 10.99 -3.69
C PHE A 181 18.93 12.18 -3.75
N VAL A 182 17.74 12.03 -3.17
CA VAL A 182 16.75 13.10 -3.05
C VAL A 182 17.09 13.96 -1.83
N ASP A 183 17.04 15.28 -2.01
CA ASP A 183 17.28 16.22 -0.91
C ASP A 183 16.21 16.06 0.18
N ASN A 184 16.66 16.04 1.44
CA ASN A 184 15.82 15.85 2.62
C ASN A 184 14.94 14.58 2.57
N HIS A 185 15.35 13.54 1.84
CA HIS A 185 14.56 12.32 1.64
C HIS A 185 14.03 11.69 2.93
N LEU A 186 14.76 11.75 4.05
CA LEU A 186 14.28 11.25 5.34
C LEU A 186 13.08 12.04 5.87
N GLN A 187 13.07 13.36 5.72
CA GLN A 187 11.95 14.21 6.13
C GLN A 187 10.74 13.98 5.21
N TRP A 188 10.96 13.79 3.92
CA TRP A 188 9.90 13.39 2.98
C TRP A 188 9.32 12.02 3.30
N MET A 189 10.16 11.03 3.62
CA MET A 189 9.71 9.71 4.05
C MET A 189 8.91 9.80 5.36
N GLU A 190 9.33 10.62 6.31
CA GLU A 190 8.55 10.89 7.53
C GLU A 190 7.19 11.52 7.19
N LEU A 191 7.12 12.48 6.26
CA LEU A 191 5.87 13.05 5.79
C LEU A 191 4.96 11.98 5.18
N CYS A 192 5.48 11.12 4.30
CA CYS A 192 4.74 9.98 3.75
C CYS A 192 4.12 9.12 4.86
N GLY A 193 4.91 8.79 5.89
CA GLY A 193 4.43 8.08 7.07
C GLY A 193 3.31 8.81 7.81
N ARG A 194 3.46 10.11 8.06
CA ARG A 194 2.41 10.92 8.70
C ARG A 194 1.14 10.97 7.87
N ILE A 195 1.23 11.11 6.55
CA ILE A 195 0.08 11.13 5.64
C ILE A 195 -0.67 9.79 5.64
N LEU A 196 0.04 8.66 5.63
CA LEU A 196 -0.59 7.34 5.75
C LEU A 196 -1.35 7.19 7.08
N GLY A 197 -0.74 7.62 8.19
CA GLY A 197 -1.38 7.58 9.50
C GLY A 197 -2.57 8.53 9.61
N LEU A 198 -2.46 9.75 9.10
CA LEU A 198 -3.56 10.72 9.09
C LEU A 198 -4.72 10.27 8.21
N ALA A 199 -4.44 9.64 7.05
CA ALA A 199 -5.47 9.07 6.19
C ALA A 199 -6.31 8.02 6.95
N LEU A 200 -5.65 7.14 7.72
CA LEU A 200 -6.31 6.17 8.59
C LEU A 200 -7.12 6.87 9.70
N ILE A 201 -6.57 7.85 10.42
CA ILE A 201 -7.29 8.56 11.49
C ILE A 201 -8.57 9.22 10.97
N HIS A 202 -8.49 9.88 9.82
CA HIS A 202 -9.58 10.66 9.24
C HIS A 202 -10.47 9.85 8.27
N ARG A 203 -10.28 8.52 8.18
CA ARG A 203 -11.04 7.64 7.29
C ARG A 203 -11.02 8.11 5.83
N CYS A 204 -9.86 8.56 5.38
CA CYS A 204 -9.64 9.04 4.02
C CYS A 204 -8.90 7.97 3.21
N LEU A 205 -9.30 7.82 1.96
CA LEU A 205 -8.63 6.94 1.00
C LEU A 205 -7.47 7.69 0.33
N ILE A 206 -6.45 6.94 -0.06
CA ILE A 206 -5.32 7.41 -0.86
C ILE A 206 -5.42 6.80 -2.26
N ASP A 207 -4.84 7.47 -3.26
CA ASP A 207 -4.85 7.02 -4.66
C ASP A 207 -3.46 6.49 -5.04
N THR A 208 -3.06 5.41 -4.37
CA THR A 208 -1.78 4.73 -4.59
C THR A 208 -1.88 3.28 -4.12
N PHE A 209 -1.34 2.36 -4.91
CA PHE A 209 -1.25 0.95 -4.56
C PHE A 209 0.18 0.58 -4.22
N PHE A 210 0.42 0.02 -3.04
CA PHE A 210 1.73 -0.46 -2.63
C PHE A 210 1.90 -1.95 -2.86
N THR A 211 3.15 -2.41 -2.89
CA THR A 211 3.44 -3.85 -2.90
C THR A 211 3.00 -4.51 -1.59
N ARG A 212 2.74 -5.82 -1.64
CA ARG A 212 2.47 -6.62 -0.45
C ARG A 212 3.59 -6.51 0.59
N ALA A 213 4.84 -6.57 0.12
CA ALA A 213 6.02 -6.39 0.95
C ALA A 213 6.01 -5.06 1.70
N PHE A 214 5.55 -3.98 1.07
CA PHE A 214 5.42 -2.69 1.72
C PHE A 214 4.37 -2.70 2.84
N TYR A 215 3.20 -3.32 2.65
CA TYR A 215 2.23 -3.45 3.74
C TYR A 215 2.76 -4.31 4.90
N LYS A 216 3.44 -5.43 4.60
CA LYS A 216 4.13 -6.24 5.61
C LYS A 216 5.16 -5.42 6.38
N PHE A 217 5.92 -4.60 5.66
CA PHE A 217 6.89 -3.67 6.25
C PHE A 217 6.21 -2.69 7.24
N LEU A 218 5.11 -2.05 6.84
CA LEU A 218 4.36 -1.12 7.71
C LEU A 218 3.85 -1.78 8.98
N LEU A 219 3.37 -3.02 8.86
CA LEU A 219 2.80 -3.80 9.95
C LEU A 219 3.86 -4.56 10.77
N ARG A 220 5.13 -4.51 10.37
CA ARG A 220 6.23 -5.31 10.95
C ARG A 220 5.95 -6.82 10.94
N LEU A 221 5.35 -7.29 9.85
CA LEU A 221 5.11 -8.71 9.60
C LEU A 221 6.33 -9.36 8.94
N PRO A 222 6.57 -10.67 9.20
CA PRO A 222 7.62 -11.40 8.52
C PRO A 222 7.35 -11.48 7.01
N TYR A 223 8.42 -11.39 6.24
CA TYR A 223 8.39 -11.66 4.80
C TYR A 223 8.34 -13.16 4.54
N THR A 224 7.76 -13.53 3.41
CA THR A 224 7.76 -14.90 2.89
C THR A 224 8.56 -14.95 1.59
N VAL A 225 9.13 -16.11 1.24
CA VAL A 225 9.94 -16.26 0.00
C VAL A 225 9.14 -15.81 -1.23
N SER A 226 7.83 -16.03 -1.22
CA SER A 226 6.92 -15.55 -2.27
C SER A 226 6.87 -14.03 -2.45
N ASP A 227 7.15 -13.23 -1.42
CA ASP A 227 7.19 -11.78 -1.55
C ASP A 227 8.32 -11.31 -2.49
N LEU A 228 9.36 -12.13 -2.68
CA LEU A 228 10.44 -11.86 -3.63
C LEU A 228 10.11 -12.23 -5.07
N GLN A 229 9.14 -13.11 -5.32
CA GLN A 229 8.97 -13.69 -6.66
C GLN A 229 8.78 -12.62 -7.74
N SER A 230 8.01 -11.58 -7.45
CA SER A 230 7.79 -10.47 -8.39
C SER A 230 8.85 -9.37 -8.31
N MET A 231 9.71 -9.37 -7.29
CA MET A 231 10.73 -8.33 -7.06
C MET A 231 12.12 -8.75 -7.54
N ASP A 232 12.51 -9.99 -7.26
CA ASP A 232 13.82 -10.57 -7.57
C ASP A 232 13.67 -12.08 -7.80
N GLN A 233 13.38 -12.44 -9.05
CA GLN A 233 13.17 -13.82 -9.46
C GLN A 233 14.42 -14.69 -9.26
N GLN A 234 15.61 -14.12 -9.41
CA GLN A 234 16.87 -14.85 -9.23
C GLN A 234 17.07 -15.22 -7.75
N PHE A 235 16.91 -14.25 -6.85
CA PHE A 235 17.03 -14.48 -5.42
C PHE A 235 15.93 -15.41 -4.89
N TYR A 236 14.71 -15.28 -5.41
CA TYR A 236 13.61 -16.20 -5.14
C TYR A 236 13.99 -17.65 -5.48
N THR A 237 14.53 -17.89 -6.68
CA THR A 237 14.95 -19.24 -7.09
C THR A 237 16.06 -19.79 -6.18
N SER A 238 17.03 -18.96 -5.80
CA SER A 238 18.11 -19.36 -4.88
C SER A 238 17.59 -19.73 -3.49
N LEU A 239 16.74 -18.90 -2.88
CA LEU A 239 16.16 -19.20 -1.56
C LEU A 239 15.26 -20.44 -1.60
N LYS A 240 14.47 -20.59 -2.67
CA LYS A 240 13.62 -21.77 -2.87
C LYS A 240 14.47 -23.04 -2.95
N TRP A 241 15.59 -22.99 -3.67
CA TRP A 241 16.53 -24.11 -3.74
C TRP A 241 17.11 -24.46 -2.38
N ILE A 242 17.59 -23.48 -1.61
CA ILE A 242 18.13 -23.68 -0.25
C ILE A 242 17.08 -24.32 0.68
N ARG A 243 15.81 -23.91 0.54
CA ARG A 243 14.70 -24.45 1.33
C ARG A 243 14.40 -25.91 1.01
N GLU A 244 14.36 -26.25 -0.28
CA GLU A 244 13.90 -27.55 -0.79
C GLU A 244 15.01 -28.62 -0.83
N ASN A 245 16.28 -28.20 -0.87
CA ASN A 245 17.42 -29.10 -0.93
C ASN A 245 18.09 -29.26 0.42
N ARG A 246 18.87 -30.34 0.56
CA ARG A 246 19.71 -30.55 1.75
C ARG A 246 20.95 -29.68 1.66
N ILE A 247 21.23 -28.95 2.74
CA ILE A 247 22.46 -28.21 2.96
C ILE A 247 23.59 -29.22 3.21
N THR A 248 24.47 -29.37 2.23
CA THR A 248 25.72 -30.10 2.37
C THR A 248 26.84 -29.14 2.79
N SER A 249 27.88 -29.68 3.40
CA SER A 249 29.07 -28.93 3.82
C SER A 249 29.77 -28.19 2.68
N ASP A 250 29.57 -28.64 1.43
CA ASP A 250 30.23 -28.10 0.24
C ASP A 250 29.70 -26.72 -0.18
N LEU A 251 28.54 -26.31 0.35
CA LEU A 251 27.94 -24.99 0.06
C LEU A 251 28.59 -23.85 0.86
N GLU A 252 29.32 -24.17 1.95
CA GLU A 252 30.04 -23.22 2.80
C GLU A 252 29.21 -21.98 3.23
N LEU A 253 27.89 -22.16 3.38
CA LEU A 253 26.98 -21.08 3.77
C LEU A 253 27.19 -20.71 5.24
N THR A 254 27.26 -19.42 5.51
CA THR A 254 27.31 -18.83 6.84
C THR A 254 26.21 -17.78 6.98
N PHE A 255 25.92 -17.28 8.18
CA PHE A 255 24.93 -16.22 8.40
C PHE A 255 25.48 -14.83 8.00
N ASN A 256 25.95 -14.72 6.77
CA ASN A 256 26.53 -13.53 6.16
C ASN A 256 25.89 -13.30 4.79
N ALA A 257 25.53 -12.06 4.49
CA ALA A 257 25.02 -11.66 3.20
C ALA A 257 26.06 -10.80 2.48
N THR A 258 26.21 -11.02 1.18
CA THR A 258 27.07 -10.24 0.30
C THR A 258 26.24 -9.33 -0.61
N GLU A 259 26.64 -8.07 -0.71
CA GLU A 259 26.05 -7.10 -1.63
C GLU A 259 27.17 -6.39 -2.40
N GLU A 260 27.00 -6.22 -3.71
CA GLU A 260 27.89 -5.39 -4.50
C GLU A 260 27.39 -3.94 -4.48
N VAL A 261 28.14 -3.06 -3.81
CA VAL A 261 27.83 -1.64 -3.70
C VAL A 261 28.91 -0.85 -4.43
N ALA A 262 28.56 -0.20 -5.53
CA ALA A 262 29.47 0.61 -6.34
C ALA A 262 30.74 -0.14 -6.83
N GLY A 263 30.62 -1.45 -7.08
CA GLY A 263 31.71 -2.32 -7.54
C GLY A 263 32.55 -2.93 -6.42
N GLU A 264 32.23 -2.66 -5.16
CA GLU A 264 32.85 -3.31 -3.99
C GLU A 264 31.90 -4.33 -3.38
N VAL A 265 32.41 -5.53 -3.08
CA VAL A 265 31.63 -6.56 -2.37
C VAL A 265 31.68 -6.25 -0.88
N VAL A 266 30.53 -5.90 -0.32
CA VAL A 266 30.35 -5.64 1.11
C VAL A 266 29.68 -6.86 1.74
N GLU A 267 30.24 -7.31 2.85
CA GLU A 267 29.69 -8.38 3.67
C GLU A 267 28.95 -7.81 4.88
N LYS A 268 27.73 -8.29 5.12
CA LYS A 268 26.91 -7.94 6.29
C LYS A 268 26.48 -9.19 7.02
N GLU A 269 26.88 -9.28 8.29
CA GLU A 269 26.42 -10.32 9.19
C GLU A 269 24.91 -10.21 9.42
N LEU A 270 24.19 -11.32 9.24
CA LEU A 270 22.73 -11.40 9.42
C LEU A 270 22.34 -11.49 10.90
N LEU A 271 23.27 -11.97 11.73
CA LEU A 271 23.17 -12.07 13.19
C LEU A 271 24.58 -11.88 13.80
N PRO A 272 24.69 -11.57 15.10
CA PRO A 272 25.99 -11.37 15.76
C PRO A 272 26.89 -12.60 15.60
N ASP A 273 28.12 -12.41 15.14
CA ASP A 273 29.09 -13.49 14.87
C ASP A 273 28.66 -14.43 13.72
N GLY A 274 27.79 -13.94 12.83
CA GLY A 274 27.16 -14.75 11.78
C GLY A 274 28.14 -15.38 10.78
N LYS A 275 29.31 -14.77 10.56
CA LYS A 275 30.37 -15.33 9.71
C LYS A 275 30.93 -16.64 10.24
N ASN A 276 30.90 -16.86 11.56
CA ASN A 276 31.42 -18.07 12.20
C ASN A 276 30.34 -19.13 12.40
N ILE A 277 29.09 -18.83 12.07
CA ILE A 277 27.95 -19.74 12.24
C ILE A 277 27.62 -20.34 10.88
N ALA A 278 27.91 -21.62 10.72
CA ALA A 278 27.56 -22.38 9.52
C ALA A 278 26.04 -22.61 9.43
N VAL A 279 25.52 -22.54 8.21
CA VAL A 279 24.15 -22.95 7.91
C VAL A 279 24.10 -24.47 7.82
N THR A 280 23.12 -25.05 8.47
CA THR A 280 22.85 -26.48 8.62
C THR A 280 21.37 -26.73 8.36
N GLU A 281 20.96 -27.99 8.20
CA GLU A 281 19.52 -28.31 8.06
C GLU A 281 18.67 -27.82 9.23
N TYR A 282 19.22 -27.71 10.43
CA TYR A 282 18.48 -27.29 11.61
C TYR A 282 18.19 -25.79 11.65
N ASN A 283 19.11 -24.96 11.13
CA ASN A 283 19.01 -23.49 11.20
C ASN A 283 18.76 -22.84 9.82
N LYS A 284 18.55 -23.63 8.76
CA LYS A 284 18.33 -23.10 7.40
C LYS A 284 17.11 -22.19 7.27
N GLU A 285 16.02 -22.47 7.98
CA GLU A 285 14.80 -21.63 7.93
C GLU A 285 15.03 -20.26 8.57
N GLU A 286 15.84 -20.21 9.63
CA GLU A 286 16.26 -18.94 10.24
C GLU A 286 17.16 -18.16 9.29
N TYR A 287 18.13 -18.83 8.65
CA TYR A 287 18.98 -18.24 7.62
C TYR A 287 18.15 -17.64 6.48
N ILE A 288 17.20 -18.40 5.92
CA ILE A 288 16.29 -17.93 4.86
C ILE A 288 15.52 -16.70 5.33
N THR A 289 14.96 -16.73 6.54
CA THR A 289 14.17 -15.62 7.09
C THR A 289 15.00 -14.35 7.24
N LEU A 290 16.21 -14.46 7.78
CA LEU A 290 17.11 -13.32 7.98
C LEU A 290 17.63 -12.77 6.64
N LEU A 291 18.03 -13.65 5.73
CA LEU A 291 18.51 -13.27 4.41
C LEU A 291 17.41 -12.60 3.58
N LEU A 292 16.17 -13.10 3.67
CA LEU A 292 15.00 -12.50 3.06
C LEU A 292 14.74 -11.10 3.61
N LYS A 293 14.68 -10.94 4.93
CA LYS A 293 14.50 -9.61 5.55
C LYS A 293 15.60 -8.64 5.14
N TRP A 294 16.86 -9.11 5.14
CA TRP A 294 17.98 -8.32 4.68
C TRP A 294 17.81 -7.88 3.23
N ARG A 295 17.44 -8.78 2.32
CA ARG A 295 17.25 -8.45 0.90
C ARG A 295 16.16 -7.41 0.68
N MET A 296 15.09 -7.47 1.46
CA MET A 296 13.93 -6.57 1.33
C MET A 296 14.16 -5.18 1.93
N GLU A 297 14.88 -5.09 3.05
CA GLU A 297 15.00 -3.84 3.81
C GLU A 297 16.36 -3.13 3.68
N SER A 298 17.44 -3.85 3.34
CA SER A 298 18.83 -3.31 3.41
C SER A 298 19.04 -2.03 2.61
N SER A 299 18.51 -1.99 1.39
CA SER A 299 18.70 -0.88 0.45
C SER A 299 17.90 0.39 0.80
N VAL A 300 16.95 0.27 1.73
CA VAL A 300 15.98 1.32 2.12
C VAL A 300 15.85 1.45 3.64
N GLU A 301 16.85 1.00 4.40
CA GLU A 301 16.77 0.87 5.86
C GLU A 301 16.50 2.22 6.56
N GLU A 302 17.21 3.29 6.17
CA GLU A 302 17.05 4.62 6.77
C GLU A 302 15.72 5.27 6.39
N GLN A 303 15.33 5.13 5.11
CA GLN A 303 14.08 5.64 4.56
C GLN A 303 12.88 4.96 5.20
N GLY A 304 12.93 3.63 5.31
CA GLY A 304 11.93 2.84 5.99
C GLY A 304 11.81 3.23 7.46
N LYS A 305 12.92 3.43 8.18
CA LYS A 305 12.89 3.93 9.56
C LYS A 305 12.21 5.30 9.64
N ALA A 306 12.50 6.21 8.73
CA ALA A 306 11.89 7.54 8.70
C ALA A 306 10.37 7.48 8.43
N LEU A 307 9.96 6.67 7.47
CA LEU A 307 8.55 6.44 7.16
C LEU A 307 7.80 5.86 8.35
N LEU A 308 8.37 4.85 9.01
CA LEU A 308 7.75 4.25 10.19
C LEU A 308 7.71 5.19 11.38
N ARG A 309 8.71 6.07 11.56
CA ARG A 309 8.64 7.14 12.57
C ARG A 309 7.44 8.05 12.31
N GLY A 310 7.24 8.48 11.07
CA GLY A 310 6.08 9.27 10.67
C GLY A 310 4.76 8.55 10.94
N LEU A 311 4.64 7.29 10.50
CA LEU A 311 3.43 6.49 10.68
C LEU A 311 3.11 6.26 12.16
N HIS A 312 4.09 5.82 12.94
CA HIS A 312 3.89 5.52 14.36
C HIS A 312 3.71 6.77 15.23
N SER A 313 4.16 7.94 14.75
CA SER A 313 3.83 9.21 15.42
C SER A 313 2.33 9.52 15.34
N MET A 314 1.66 9.05 14.28
CA MET A 314 0.22 9.24 14.08
C MET A 314 -0.58 8.12 14.71
N ILE A 315 -0.24 6.85 14.47
CA ILE A 315 -0.99 5.67 14.94
C ILE A 315 -0.08 4.72 15.71
N ASP A 316 -0.47 4.39 16.94
CA ASP A 316 0.30 3.47 17.77
C ASP A 316 0.31 2.06 17.15
N LYS A 317 1.46 1.38 17.24
CA LYS A 317 1.70 0.04 16.66
C LYS A 317 0.62 -0.98 17.02
N ASP A 318 0.09 -0.92 18.24
CA ASP A 318 -0.91 -1.86 18.72
C ASP A 318 -2.26 -1.73 18.01
N TYR A 319 -2.61 -0.53 17.52
CA TYR A 319 -3.82 -0.37 16.70
C TYR A 319 -3.63 -0.96 15.30
N LEU A 320 -2.43 -0.83 14.71
CA LEU A 320 -2.13 -1.43 13.41
C LEU A 320 -2.18 -2.96 13.45
N ARG A 321 -1.90 -3.59 14.60
CA ARG A 321 -2.02 -5.05 14.77
C ARG A 321 -3.45 -5.56 14.57
N ILE A 322 -4.46 -4.73 14.83
CA ILE A 322 -5.88 -5.08 14.58
C ILE A 322 -6.13 -5.28 13.08
N LEU A 323 -5.40 -4.53 12.25
CA LEU A 323 -5.49 -4.58 10.79
C LEU A 323 -4.68 -5.73 10.19
N MET A 324 -4.08 -6.60 11.02
CA MET A 324 -3.40 -7.79 10.51
C MET A 324 -4.41 -8.73 9.83
N PRO A 325 -4.04 -9.30 8.67
CA PRO A 325 -4.81 -10.34 8.01
C PRO A 325 -5.12 -11.50 8.99
N ASN A 326 -6.37 -11.97 9.05
CA ASN A 326 -6.69 -13.29 9.62
C ASN A 326 -6.94 -14.26 8.46
N LYS A 327 -6.15 -15.35 8.39
CA LYS A 327 -6.38 -16.65 7.73
C LYS A 327 -6.98 -16.69 6.30
N ASP A 328 -6.71 -17.81 5.64
CA ASP A 328 -6.67 -17.98 4.19
C ASP A 328 -8.00 -18.02 3.43
N TRP A 329 -7.96 -17.86 2.09
CA TRP A 329 -9.16 -17.96 1.24
C TRP A 329 -9.81 -19.31 1.29
N GLN A 330 -9.02 -20.35 1.13
CA GLN A 330 -9.49 -21.72 1.29
C GLN A 330 -10.02 -21.97 2.70
N GLU A 331 -9.36 -21.42 3.73
CA GLU A 331 -9.77 -21.60 5.12
C GLU A 331 -11.11 -20.90 5.45
N ASN A 332 -11.46 -19.85 4.69
CA ASN A 332 -12.71 -19.11 4.81
C ASN A 332 -13.74 -19.47 3.72
N THR A 333 -13.48 -20.48 2.89
CA THR A 333 -14.42 -20.90 1.85
C THR A 333 -15.44 -21.91 2.38
N GLU A 334 -16.72 -21.52 2.37
CA GLU A 334 -17.82 -22.45 2.64
C GLU A 334 -18.13 -23.33 1.43
N TYR A 335 -18.00 -24.65 1.60
CA TYR A 335 -18.38 -25.61 0.57
C TYR A 335 -19.85 -26.03 0.71
N LYS A 336 -20.58 -26.03 -0.41
CA LYS A 336 -22.00 -26.44 -0.50
C LYS A 336 -22.18 -27.53 -1.54
N GLY A 337 -23.27 -28.29 -1.45
CA GLY A 337 -23.60 -29.31 -2.46
C GLY A 337 -22.75 -30.59 -2.42
N GLY A 338 -22.22 -30.95 -1.24
CA GLY A 338 -21.43 -32.17 -1.05
C GLY A 338 -19.92 -32.01 -1.25
N TYR A 339 -19.47 -30.83 -1.67
CA TYR A 339 -18.06 -30.45 -1.66
C TYR A 339 -17.58 -30.18 -0.23
N TYR A 340 -16.28 -30.38 0.00
CA TYR A 340 -15.58 -30.09 1.24
C TYR A 340 -14.08 -29.91 0.92
N ASP A 341 -13.30 -29.40 1.87
CA ASP A 341 -11.91 -28.98 1.65
C ASP A 341 -11.02 -30.06 1.00
N GLY A 342 -11.13 -31.32 1.43
CA GLY A 342 -10.38 -32.44 0.87
C GLY A 342 -10.92 -33.03 -0.44
N HIS A 343 -11.98 -32.48 -1.03
CA HIS A 343 -12.60 -33.03 -2.23
C HIS A 343 -11.70 -32.82 -3.46
N VAL A 344 -11.54 -33.84 -4.33
CA VAL A 344 -10.61 -33.81 -5.47
C VAL A 344 -10.79 -32.59 -6.40
N VAL A 345 -12.04 -32.21 -6.66
CA VAL A 345 -12.36 -31.03 -7.49
C VAL A 345 -12.01 -29.71 -6.78
N ILE A 346 -12.15 -29.66 -5.46
CA ILE A 346 -11.77 -28.48 -4.66
C ILE A 346 -10.24 -28.35 -4.64
N ASN A 347 -9.53 -29.46 -4.47
CA ASN A 347 -8.06 -29.48 -4.57
C ASN A 347 -7.58 -29.02 -5.95
N TRP A 348 -8.21 -29.46 -7.04
CA TRP A 348 -7.88 -28.98 -8.39
C TRP A 348 -8.22 -27.52 -8.61
N PHE A 349 -9.35 -27.05 -8.08
CA PHE A 349 -9.73 -25.65 -8.11
C PHE A 349 -8.62 -24.81 -7.47
N TRP A 350 -8.25 -25.10 -6.22
CA TRP A 350 -7.20 -24.36 -5.52
C TRP A 350 -5.83 -24.48 -6.17
N GLN A 351 -5.43 -25.67 -6.66
CA GLN A 351 -4.20 -25.82 -7.45
C GLN A 351 -4.19 -24.91 -8.70
N THR A 352 -5.33 -24.79 -9.38
CA THR A 352 -5.47 -23.91 -10.54
C THR A 352 -5.36 -22.44 -10.10
N VAL A 353 -6.06 -22.04 -9.05
CA VAL A 353 -5.98 -20.69 -8.47
C VAL A 353 -4.53 -20.34 -8.07
N TYR A 354 -3.81 -21.28 -7.46
CA TYR A 354 -2.40 -21.11 -7.09
C TYR A 354 -1.47 -20.97 -8.29
N SER A 355 -1.83 -21.53 -9.45
CA SER A 355 -1.04 -21.37 -10.67
C SER A 355 -1.29 -20.06 -11.44
N MET A 356 -2.39 -19.34 -11.15
CA MET A 356 -2.76 -18.11 -11.85
C MET A 356 -1.89 -16.91 -11.47
N CYS A 357 -1.68 -15.97 -12.42
CA CYS A 357 -1.07 -14.67 -12.11
C CYS A 357 -2.07 -13.72 -11.41
N ASN A 358 -1.58 -12.64 -10.80
CA ASN A 358 -2.44 -11.71 -10.04
C ASN A 358 -3.58 -11.10 -10.88
N ALA A 359 -3.35 -10.83 -12.17
CA ALA A 359 -4.38 -10.31 -13.07
C ALA A 359 -5.48 -11.35 -13.34
N GLU A 360 -5.13 -12.63 -13.41
CA GLU A 360 -6.08 -13.73 -13.63
C GLU A 360 -6.87 -14.05 -12.37
N ARG A 361 -6.21 -14.03 -11.20
CA ARG A 361 -6.89 -14.19 -9.91
C ARG A 361 -7.84 -13.04 -9.61
N LEU A 362 -7.49 -11.80 -9.97
CA LEU A 362 -8.40 -10.65 -9.85
C LEU A 362 -9.63 -10.81 -10.77
N LYS A 363 -9.45 -11.36 -11.97
CA LYS A 363 -10.56 -11.69 -12.88
C LYS A 363 -11.43 -12.82 -12.33
N LEU A 364 -10.84 -13.86 -11.74
CA LEU A 364 -11.58 -14.94 -11.09
C LEU A 364 -12.39 -14.40 -9.91
N LEU A 365 -11.77 -13.55 -9.10
CA LEU A 365 -12.42 -12.90 -7.98
C LEU A 365 -13.59 -12.01 -8.45
N GLN A 366 -13.37 -11.20 -9.49
CA GLN A 366 -14.43 -10.41 -10.14
C GLN A 366 -15.55 -11.30 -10.70
N PHE A 367 -15.21 -12.45 -11.27
CA PHE A 367 -16.17 -13.40 -11.79
C PHE A 367 -17.05 -14.01 -10.69
N VAL A 368 -16.46 -14.31 -9.52
CA VAL A 368 -17.17 -14.93 -8.39
C VAL A 368 -17.97 -13.90 -7.57
N THR A 369 -17.42 -12.71 -7.36
CA THR A 369 -17.97 -11.68 -6.46
C THR A 369 -18.73 -10.56 -7.19
N GLY A 370 -18.61 -10.48 -8.53
CA GLY A 370 -19.23 -9.44 -9.35
C GLY A 370 -18.49 -8.10 -9.38
N THR A 371 -17.34 -7.96 -8.70
CA THR A 371 -16.56 -6.72 -8.62
C THR A 371 -15.05 -6.96 -8.76
N SER A 372 -14.37 -6.15 -9.59
CA SER A 372 -12.89 -6.12 -9.66
C SER A 372 -12.27 -5.30 -8.54
N SER A 373 -13.10 -4.54 -7.81
CA SER A 373 -12.70 -3.95 -6.53
C SER A 373 -12.82 -5.05 -5.50
N ILE A 374 -11.69 -5.53 -5.02
CA ILE A 374 -11.55 -6.44 -3.88
C ILE A 374 -12.36 -5.84 -2.70
N PRO A 375 -13.49 -6.44 -2.26
CA PRO A 375 -13.95 -6.24 -0.90
C PRO A 375 -12.82 -6.72 0.02
N PHE A 376 -12.44 -5.94 1.03
CA PHE A 376 -11.16 -6.11 1.75
C PHE A 376 -10.92 -7.53 2.32
N GLU A 377 -11.96 -8.35 2.47
CA GLU A 377 -11.82 -9.80 2.69
C GLU A 377 -10.75 -10.41 1.76
N ASP A 378 -10.64 -10.01 0.47
CA ASP A 378 -9.66 -10.55 -0.47
C ASP A 378 -8.24 -9.97 -0.41
N LEU A 379 -8.00 -8.92 0.38
CA LEU A 379 -6.64 -8.39 0.59
C LEU A 379 -5.82 -9.31 1.53
N VAL A 380 -6.54 -10.13 2.31
CA VAL A 380 -6.02 -11.16 3.22
C VAL A 380 -5.87 -12.52 2.51
N LEU A 381 -6.73 -12.81 1.54
CA LEU A 381 -6.76 -14.07 0.75
C LEU A 381 -5.51 -14.31 -0.09
N TYR A 382 -4.78 -13.25 -0.45
CA TYR A 382 -3.50 -13.37 -1.15
C TYR A 382 -2.31 -13.68 -0.21
N ALA A 383 -2.53 -13.64 1.10
CA ALA A 383 -1.45 -13.60 2.06
C ALA A 383 -0.97 -14.99 2.53
N ASP A 384 -1.85 -15.92 2.87
CA ASP A 384 -1.43 -17.17 3.52
C ASP A 384 -1.27 -18.37 2.55
N GLN A 385 -1.82 -18.35 1.33
CA GLN A 385 -1.77 -19.54 0.42
C GLN A 385 -0.52 -19.73 -0.43
N MET A 386 0.61 -19.16 -0.04
CA MET A 386 1.87 -19.33 -0.76
C MET A 386 2.64 -20.56 -0.25
N VAL A 387 2.09 -21.75 -0.50
CA VAL A 387 2.87 -22.99 -0.67
C VAL A 387 3.10 -23.22 -2.15
#